data_AF-A0A7K2NG56-F1
#
_entry.id   AF-A0A7K2NG56-F1
#
_cell.length_a   1.000
_cell.length_b   1.000
_cell.length_c   1.000
_cell.angle_alpha   90.00
_cell.angle_beta   90.00
_cell.angle_gamma   90.00
#
_symmetry.space_group_name_H-M   'P 1'
#
loop_
_entity.id
_entity.type
_entity.pdbx_description
1 polymer ?
#
loop_
_entity_poly.entity_id
_entity_poly.type
_entity_poly.pdbx_seq_one_letter_code
_entity_poly.pdbx_strand_id
1 'polypeptide(L)' 'MDQLAWRKSSYSGGGNGNCVEMASGDGPLVHLRESDDPGTVLTAAAGAWAAFLDAVRGGTYDDGGRG' A
#
# COMPACT_ATOMS: atom_id res chain seq x y z
N MET A 1 22.21 -3.41 -0.26
CA MET A 1 20.89 -2.95 0.20
C MET A 1 20.12 -2.66 -1.07
N ASP A 2 19.30 -3.61 -1.52
CA ASP A 2 18.47 -3.38 -2.70
C ASP A 2 17.61 -2.15 -2.43
N GLN A 3 17.82 -1.11 -3.23
CA GLN A 3 17.11 0.15 -3.08
C GLN A 3 15.70 -0.08 -3.61
N LEU A 4 14.73 -0.18 -2.70
CA LEU A 4 13.32 -0.32 -3.05
C LEU A 4 12.90 0.79 -4.02
N ALA A 5 12.37 0.39 -5.19
CA ALA A 5 11.87 1.30 -6.21
C ALA A 5 10.44 1.74 -5.87
N TRP A 6 10.33 2.78 -5.04
CA TRP A 6 9.06 3.35 -4.61
C TRP A 6 8.31 4.01 -5.78
N ARG A 7 7.01 3.70 -5.87
CA ARG A 7 6.10 4.22 -6.89
C ARG A 7 4.87 4.83 -6.22
N LYS A 8 4.54 6.06 -6.63
CA LYS A 8 3.30 6.74 -6.25
C LYS A 8 2.20 6.49 -7.26
N SER A 9 0.95 6.58 -6.82
CA SER A 9 -0.20 6.57 -7.71
C SER A 9 -0.22 7.83 -8.59
N SER A 10 -0.69 7.71 -9.83
CA SER A 10 -0.93 8.87 -10.71
C SER A 10 -2.04 9.79 -10.19
N TYR A 11 -2.90 9.29 -9.30
CA TYR A 11 -3.94 10.08 -8.63
C TYR A 11 -3.40 10.98 -7.52
N SER A 12 -2.13 10.83 -7.15
CA SER A 12 -1.43 11.60 -6.10
C SER A 12 -0.96 13.00 -6.54
N GLY A 13 -1.49 13.54 -7.64
CA GLY A 13 -1.02 14.81 -8.23
C GLY A 13 -1.60 16.09 -7.61
N GLY A 14 -2.58 16.00 -6.72
CA GLY A 14 -3.45 17.13 -6.35
C GLY A 14 -3.25 17.78 -4.97
N GLY A 15 -2.34 17.32 -4.10
CA GLY A 15 -2.20 17.92 -2.77
C GLY A 15 -1.08 17.38 -1.88
N ASN A 16 -0.67 18.24 -0.94
CA ASN A 16 0.01 18.18 0.37
C ASN A 16 0.98 17.03 0.73
N GLY A 17 1.26 16.04 -0.12
CA GLY A 17 2.19 14.96 0.20
C GLY A 17 1.64 13.85 1.08
N ASN A 18 0.32 13.77 1.30
CA ASN A 18 -0.31 12.64 1.99
C ASN A 18 -0.71 11.57 0.95
N CYS A 19 0.28 10.80 0.49
CA CYS A 19 0.11 9.80 -0.55
C CYS A 19 0.79 8.50 -0.15
N VAL A 20 0.14 7.38 -0.45
CA VAL A 20 0.74 6.06 -0.26
C VAL A 20 1.68 5.74 -1.42
N GLU A 21 2.89 5.31 -1.10
CA GLU A 21 3.87 4.78 -2.05
C GLU A 21 4.00 3.27 -1.88
N MET A 22 4.26 2.56 -2.98
CA MET A 22 4.48 1.11 -2.96
C MET A 22 5.78 0.72 -3.66
N ALA A 23 6.45 -0.32 -3.15
CA ALA A 23 7.61 -0.93 -3.77
C ALA A 23 7.50 -2.46 -3.74
N SER A 24 8.03 -3.12 -4.78
CA SER A 24 8.29 -4.56 -4.74
C SER A 24 9.59 -4.80 -3.99
N GLY A 25 9.58 -5.70 -3.00
CA GLY A 25 10.75 -6.08 -2.23
C GLY A 25 11.39 -7.37 -2.70
N ASP A 26 12.34 -7.86 -1.90
CA ASP A 26 12.96 -9.16 -2.13
C ASP A 26 11.94 -10.30 -2.00
N GLY A 27 11.95 -11.24 -2.96
CA GLY A 27 11.02 -12.35 -2.98
C GLY A 27 9.55 -11.89 -3.16
N PRO A 28 8.57 -12.58 -2.55
CA PRO A 28 7.16 -12.24 -2.71
C PRO A 28 6.73 -11.18 -1.69
N LEU A 29 7.47 -10.07 -1.58
CA LEU A 29 7.16 -9.01 -0.62
C LEU A 29 6.72 -7.72 -1.31
N VAL A 30 5.76 -7.04 -0.68
CA VAL A 30 5.28 -5.71 -1.05
C VAL A 30 5.48 -4.79 0.15
N HIS A 31 6.01 -3.61 -0.10
CA HIS A 31 6.21 -2.57 0.90
C HIS A 31 5.32 -1.38 0.61
N LEU A 32 4.72 -0.82 1.65
CA LEU A 32 3.92 0.40 1.60
C LEU A 32 4.45 1.40 2.62
N ARG A 33 4.39 2.67 2.28
CA ARG A 33 4.67 3.77 3.21
C ARG A 33 3.84 5.00 2.85
N GLU A 34 3.71 5.91 3.79
CA GLU A 34 3.17 7.23 3.50
C GLU A 34 4.30 8.17 3.06
N SER A 35 3.98 9.09 2.14
CA SER A 35 4.97 10.01 1.59
C SER A 35 5.40 11.08 2.61
N ASP A 36 4.55 11.39 3.60
CA ASP A 36 4.81 12.34 4.68
C ASP A 36 5.36 11.69 5.97
N ASP A 37 5.21 10.37 6.12
CA ASP A 37 5.95 9.54 7.10
C ASP A 37 6.71 8.37 6.44
N PRO A 38 7.80 8.64 5.71
CA PRO A 38 8.52 7.62 4.93
C PRO A 38 9.34 6.64 5.80
N GLY A 39 9.44 6.89 7.12
CA GLY A 39 10.15 6.03 8.07
C GLY A 39 9.35 4.79 8.47
N THR A 40 8.02 4.86 8.35
CA THR A 40 7.12 3.77 8.70
C THR A 40 6.78 2.95 7.45
N VAL A 41 7.30 1.71 7.39
CA VAL A 41 7.09 0.79 6.26
C VAL A 41 6.25 -0.41 6.68
N LEU A 42 5.08 -0.56 6.08
CA LEU A 42 4.28 -1.77 6.16
C LEU A 42 4.80 -2.78 5.14
N THR A 43 4.96 -4.04 5.56
CA THR A 43 5.44 -5.12 4.69
C THR A 43 4.42 -6.25 4.68
N ALA A 44 4.06 -6.72 3.49
CA ALA A 44 3.12 -7.81 3.29
C ALA A 44 3.67 -8.81 2.28
N ALA A 45 3.25 -10.08 2.41
CA ALA A 45 3.45 -11.06 1.34
C ALA A 45 2.56 -10.69 0.14
N ALA A 46 3.07 -10.84 -1.08
CA ALA A 46 2.38 -10.48 -2.32
C ALA A 46 1.04 -11.21 -2.48
N GLY A 47 0.95 -12.48 -2.05
CA GLY A 47 -0.30 -13.23 -2.05
C GLY A 47 -1.34 -12.68 -1.07
N ALA A 48 -0.91 -12.28 0.12
CA ALA A 48 -1.80 -11.65 1.10
C ALA A 48 -2.26 -10.27 0.63
N TRP A 49 -1.37 -9.50 0.00
CA TRP A 49 -1.70 -8.23 -0.62
C TRP A 49 -2.73 -8.36 -1.74
N ALA A 50 -2.58 -9.36 -2.62
CA ALA A 50 -3.56 -9.64 -3.67
C ALA A 50 -4.93 -10.02 -3.08
N ALA A 51 -4.97 -10.91 -2.10
CA ALA A 51 -6.21 -11.29 -1.43
C ALA A 51 -6.89 -10.10 -0.73
N PHE A 52 -6.12 -9.21 -0.12
CA PHE A 52 -6.63 -7.98 0.47
C PHE A 52 -7.29 -7.08 -0.58
N LEU A 53 -6.63 -6.86 -1.73
CA LEU A 53 -7.19 -6.04 -2.81
C LEU A 53 -8.48 -6.64 -3.39
N ASP A 54 -8.57 -7.96 -3.50
CA ASP A 54 -9.79 -8.64 -3.91
C ASP A 54 -10.93 -8.45 -2.89
N ALA A 55 -10.63 -8.56 -1.60
CA ALA A 55 -11.60 -8.33 -0.53
C ALA A 55 -12.11 -6.87 -0.50
N VAL A 56 -11.22 -5.89 -0.70
CA VAL A 56 -11.58 -4.46 -0.83
C VAL A 56 -12.47 -4.25 -2.05
N ARG A 57 -12.09 -4.79 -3.22
CA ARG A 57 -12.91 -4.68 -4.44
C ARG A 57 -14.28 -5.33 -4.28
N GLY A 58 -14.36 -6.42 -3.52
CA GLY A 58 -15.60 -7.11 -3.19
C GLY A 58 -16.47 -6.42 -2.13
N GLY A 59 -16.01 -5.29 -1.57
CA GLY A 59 -16.73 -4.54 -0.54
C GLY A 59 -16.79 -5.23 0.82
N THR A 60 -15.87 -6.16 1.10
CA THR A 60 -15.80 -6.90 2.37
C THR A 60 -15.65 -5.97 3.58
N TYR A 61 -15.05 -4.80 3.36
CA TYR A 61 -14.76 -3.80 4.40
C TYR A 61 -15.67 -2.57 4.33
N ASP A 62 -16.72 -2.59 3.50
CA ASP A 62 -17.64 -1.45 3.33
C ASP A 62 -18.76 -1.43 4.39
N ASP A 63 -18.76 -2.39 5.31
CA ASP A 63 -19.81 -2.59 6.32
C ASP A 63 -19.84 -1.53 7.42
N GLY A 64 -18.93 -0.54 7.38
CA GLY A 64 -19.08 0.72 8.08
C GLY A 64 -19.37 0.56 9.57
N GLY A 65 -18.67 -0.36 10.26
CA GLY A 65 -18.66 -0.45 11.71
C GLY A 65 -20.05 -0.43 12.36
N ARG A 66 -20.83 -1.51 12.19
CA ARG A 66 -21.82 -1.90 13.21
C ARG A 66 -21.42 -3.24 13.82
N GLY A 67 -20.45 -3.16 14.72
CA GLY A 67 -20.33 -4.05 15.88
C GLY A 67 -20.80 -3.28 17.11
#